data_AF-A0A1Y3PHU6-F1
#
_entry.id   AF-A0A1Y3PHU6-F1
#
_cell.length_a   1.000
_cell.length_b   1.000
_cell.length_c   1.000
_cell.angle_alpha   90.00
_cell.angle_beta   90.00
_cell.angle_gamma   90.00
#
_symmetry.space_group_name_H-M   'P 1'
#
loop_
_entity.id
_entity.type
_entity.pdbx_description
1 polymer ?
#
loop_
_entity_poly.entity_id
_entity_poly.type
_entity_poly.pdbx_seq_one_letter_code
_entity_poly.pdbx_strand_id
1 'polypeptide(L)'
;MAKKIGITNSAYSNYEQGIRVPDLETLSKLAELYECSLDYLTGRKDIREPAAETGTNEKLLVRDKSGTYTVLPDEYSELKDYLFEADAHIFFKEFMGASKKHREETINFLRFILEKEKNRKPGQQQE
;
A
#
# COMPACT_ATOMS: atom_id res chain seq x y z
N MET A 1 -17.10 -0.98 -28.20
CA MET A 1 -16.78 -0.39 -26.88
C MET A 1 -17.92 0.40 -26.29
N ALA A 2 -18.57 1.28 -27.05
CA ALA A 2 -19.70 2.10 -26.59
C ALA A 2 -20.79 1.31 -25.82
N LYS A 3 -21.19 0.12 -26.30
CA LYS A 3 -22.17 -0.75 -25.62
C LYS A 3 -21.71 -1.29 -24.26
N LYS A 4 -20.40 -1.47 -24.04
CA LYS A 4 -19.84 -2.00 -22.77
C LYS A 4 -19.85 -0.95 -21.65
N ILE A 5 -19.71 0.33 -22.01
CA ILE A 5 -19.70 1.47 -21.08
C ILE A 5 -21.04 2.24 -21.06
N GLY A 6 -22.04 1.76 -21.79
CA GLY A 6 -23.40 2.32 -21.79
C GLY A 6 -23.60 3.61 -22.59
N ILE A 7 -22.73 3.92 -23.56
CA ILE A 7 -22.83 5.13 -24.39
C ILE A 7 -23.19 4.80 -25.86
N THR A 8 -23.58 5.82 -26.62
CA THR A 8 -23.82 5.66 -28.07
C THR A 8 -22.50 5.60 -28.84
N ASN A 9 -22.48 4.91 -29.98
CA ASN A 9 -21.29 4.85 -30.85
C ASN A 9 -20.86 6.25 -31.35
N SER A 10 -21.82 7.16 -31.56
CA SER A 10 -21.53 8.55 -31.93
C SER A 10 -20.81 9.30 -30.79
N ALA A 11 -21.26 9.14 -29.54
CA ALA A 11 -20.58 9.74 -28.39
C ALA A 11 -19.14 9.21 -28.24
N TYR A 12 -18.96 7.90 -28.39
CA TYR A 12 -17.64 7.27 -28.37
C TYR A 12 -16.70 7.81 -29.46
N SER A 13 -17.19 7.92 -30.71
CA SER A 13 -16.39 8.46 -31.82
C SER A 13 -16.02 9.93 -31.61
N ASN A 14 -16.90 10.73 -30.99
CA ASN A 14 -16.59 12.11 -30.63
C ASN A 14 -15.50 12.21 -29.56
N TYR A 15 -15.39 11.21 -28.66
CA TYR A 15 -14.31 11.14 -27.68
C TYR A 15 -12.97 10.83 -28.35
N GLU A 16 -12.93 9.86 -29.26
CA GLU A 16 -11.70 9.50 -30.00
C GLU A 16 -11.17 10.64 -30.86
N GLN A 17 -12.07 11.48 -31.38
CA GLN A 17 -11.72 12.66 -32.18
C GLN A 17 -11.42 13.91 -31.33
N GLY A 18 -11.56 13.84 -30.00
CA GLY A 18 -11.36 14.98 -29.10
C GLY A 18 -12.42 16.08 -29.23
N ILE A 19 -13.51 15.84 -29.95
CA ILE A 19 -14.64 16.77 -30.13
C ILE A 19 -15.39 16.96 -28.80
N ARG A 20 -15.45 15.91 -28.00
CA ARG A 20 -16.09 15.92 -26.68
C ARG A 20 -15.18 15.28 -25.63
N VAL A 21 -15.19 15.84 -24.43
CA VAL A 21 -14.51 15.27 -23.26
C VAL A 21 -15.49 14.34 -22.52
N PRO A 22 -15.12 13.09 -22.20
CA PRO A 22 -15.95 12.21 -21.38
C PRO A 22 -16.07 12.77 -19.95
N ASP A 23 -17.20 12.50 -19.28
CA ASP A 23 -17.35 12.82 -17.86
C ASP A 23 -16.58 11.84 -16.97
N LEU A 24 -16.49 12.17 -15.68
CA LEU A 24 -15.74 11.36 -14.71
C LEU A 24 -16.27 9.92 -14.64
N GLU A 25 -17.59 9.72 -14.69
CA GLU A 25 -18.21 8.40 -14.64
C GLU A 25 -17.84 7.55 -15.87
N THR A 26 -17.84 8.16 -17.06
CA THR A 26 -17.42 7.50 -18.30
C THR A 26 -15.92 7.20 -18.27
N LEU A 27 -15.10 8.11 -17.76
CA LEU A 27 -13.66 7.89 -17.60
C LEU A 27 -13.36 6.73 -16.65
N SER A 28 -14.07 6.63 -15.51
CA SER A 28 -13.95 5.49 -14.59
C SER A 28 -14.33 4.18 -15.27
N LYS A 29 -15.43 4.14 -16.02
CA LYS A 29 -15.85 2.93 -16.77
C LYS A 29 -14.84 2.55 -17.87
N LEU A 30 -14.22 3.52 -18.52
CA LEU A 30 -13.15 3.28 -19.50
C LEU A 30 -11.90 2.74 -18.82
N ALA A 31 -11.48 3.34 -17.70
CA ALA A 31 -10.35 2.89 -16.90
C ALA A 31 -10.51 1.44 -16.44
N GLU A 32 -11.69 1.08 -15.92
CA GLU A 32 -12.05 -0.29 -15.56
C GLU A 32 -12.03 -1.24 -16.78
N LEU A 33 -12.65 -0.83 -17.89
CA LEU A 33 -12.73 -1.64 -19.12
C LEU A 33 -11.34 -1.95 -19.71
N TYR A 34 -10.42 -0.99 -19.64
CA TYR A 34 -9.05 -1.13 -20.12
C TYR A 34 -8.08 -1.58 -19.04
N GLU A 35 -8.57 -1.88 -17.83
CA GLU A 35 -7.77 -2.27 -16.68
C GLU A 35 -6.55 -1.35 -16.51
N CYS A 36 -6.77 -0.04 -16.52
CA CYS A 36 -5.71 0.97 -16.42
C CYS A 36 -6.10 2.15 -15.55
N SER A 37 -5.13 2.86 -14.98
CA SER A 37 -5.38 4.01 -14.13
C SER A 37 -5.93 5.20 -14.92
N LEU A 38 -6.68 6.08 -14.25
CA LEU A 38 -7.14 7.33 -14.85
C LEU A 38 -5.98 8.22 -15.32
N ASP A 39 -4.85 8.18 -14.60
CA ASP A 39 -3.63 8.90 -14.98
C ASP A 39 -3.05 8.39 -16.31
N TYR A 40 -3.11 7.08 -16.55
CA TYR A 40 -2.73 6.49 -17.84
C TYR A 40 -3.73 6.84 -18.93
N LEU A 41 -5.03 6.68 -18.65
CA LEU A 41 -6.11 6.95 -19.63
C LEU A 41 -6.11 8.41 -20.12
N THR A 42 -5.75 9.36 -19.24
CA THR A 42 -5.69 10.79 -19.56
C THR A 42 -4.33 11.24 -20.09
N GLY A 43 -3.33 10.34 -20.17
CA GLY A 43 -1.99 10.66 -20.66
C GLY A 43 -1.14 11.48 -19.67
N ARG A 44 -1.52 11.55 -18.39
CA ARG A 44 -0.71 12.19 -17.34
C ARG A 44 0.53 11.36 -17.00
N LYS A 45 0.44 10.03 -17.14
CA LYS A 45 1.54 9.08 -17.00
C LYS A 45 1.57 8.16 -18.23
N ASP A 46 2.77 7.78 -18.66
CA ASP A 46 2.95 6.80 -19.74
C ASP A 46 2.97 5.34 -19.23
N ILE A 47 2.94 5.18 -17.90
CA ILE A 47 2.95 3.87 -17.24
C ILE A 47 1.51 3.37 -17.11
N ARG A 48 1.22 2.21 -17.73
CA ARG A 48 -0.08 1.54 -17.61
C ARG A 48 -0.21 0.81 -16.27
N GLU A 49 -0.51 1.57 -15.23
CA GLU A 49 -0.87 1.02 -13.91
C GLU A 49 -2.28 0.43 -13.97
N PRO A 50 -2.57 -0.76 -13.43
CA PRO A 50 -3.90 -1.36 -13.47
C PRO A 50 -4.95 -0.58 -12.65
N ALA A 51 -6.20 -0.49 -13.15
CA ALA A 51 -7.31 0.23 -12.49
C ALA A 51 -7.70 -0.38 -11.13
N ALA A 52 -7.46 -1.68 -10.96
CA ALA A 52 -7.89 -2.48 -9.82
C ALA A 52 -6.70 -3.20 -9.19
N GLU A 53 -5.79 -2.41 -8.65
CA GLU A 53 -4.96 -2.81 -7.51
C GLU A 53 -5.21 -1.84 -6.34
N THR A 54 -6.48 -1.57 -6.02
CA THR A 54 -6.88 -1.27 -4.63
C THR A 54 -6.88 -2.55 -3.78
N GLY A 55 -5.78 -3.29 -3.89
CA GLY A 55 -5.40 -4.42 -3.06
C GLY A 55 -3.93 -4.23 -2.72
N THR A 56 -3.66 -3.45 -1.67
CA THR A 56 -2.40 -3.52 -0.90
C THR A 56 -1.07 -3.53 -1.68
N ASN A 57 -1.00 -2.85 -2.82
CA ASN A 57 0.26 -2.20 -3.23
C ASN A 57 0.44 -0.86 -2.52
N GLU A 58 -0.07 -0.76 -1.29
CA GLU A 58 0.46 0.14 -0.28
C GLU A 58 1.93 -0.26 -0.07
N LYS A 59 2.80 0.40 -0.84
CA LYS A 59 4.15 0.67 -0.38
C LYS A 59 4.01 1.22 1.02
N LEU A 60 4.36 0.43 2.03
CA LEU A 60 4.24 0.85 3.42
C LEU A 60 5.09 2.11 3.58
N LEU A 61 4.45 3.23 3.90
CA LEU A 61 5.14 4.51 4.03
C LEU A 61 5.57 4.71 5.47
N VAL A 62 6.87 4.91 5.69
CA VAL A 62 7.40 5.32 7.01
C VAL A 62 7.52 6.83 7.01
N ARG A 63 6.96 7.46 8.04
CA ARG A 63 7.16 8.88 8.29
C ARG A 63 8.39 9.06 9.18
N ASP A 64 9.38 9.78 8.68
CA ASP A 64 10.55 10.12 9.48
C ASP A 64 10.26 11.27 10.48
N LYS A 65 11.26 11.62 11.30
CA LYS A 65 11.14 12.72 12.28
C LYS A 65 11.02 14.10 11.63
N SER A 66 11.40 14.26 10.37
CA SER A 66 11.24 15.49 9.59
C SER A 66 9.85 15.64 8.98
N GLY A 67 9.05 14.55 9.01
CA GLY A 67 7.72 14.49 8.44
C GLY A 67 7.69 14.01 6.99
N THR A 68 8.82 13.59 6.44
CA THR A 68 8.93 13.04 5.08
C THR A 68 8.49 11.58 5.07
N TYR A 69 7.79 11.16 4.02
CA TYR A 69 7.37 9.78 3.81
C TYR A 69 8.37 9.05 2.92
N THR A 70 8.91 7.93 3.39
CA THR A 70 9.76 7.03 2.61
C THR A 70 9.07 5.69 2.41
N VAL A 71 9.24 5.12 1.22
CA VAL A 71 8.80 3.75 0.91
C VAL A 71 9.65 2.76 1.70
N LEU A 72 9.02 1.86 2.46
CA LEU A 72 9.71 0.72 3.07
C LEU A 72 10.38 -0.13 1.97
N PRO A 73 11.68 -0.47 2.12
CA PRO A 73 12.35 -1.38 1.21
C PRO A 73 11.61 -2.71 1.03
N ASP A 74 11.67 -3.28 -0.17
CA ASP A 74 10.96 -4.52 -0.52
C ASP A 74 11.40 -5.75 0.32
N GLU A 75 12.58 -5.70 0.94
CA GLU A 75 13.06 -6.70 1.92
C GLU A 75 12.09 -6.85 3.11
N TYR A 76 11.34 -5.80 3.44
CA TYR A 76 10.32 -5.83 4.48
C TYR A 76 8.95 -6.27 3.96
N SER A 77 8.83 -6.71 2.69
CA SER A 77 7.57 -7.24 2.15
C SER A 77 7.12 -8.50 2.87
N GLU A 78 8.06 -9.35 3.29
CA GLU A 78 7.77 -10.56 4.07
C GLU A 78 7.22 -10.22 5.47
N LEU A 79 7.52 -9.03 6.00
CA LEU A 79 6.95 -8.57 7.27
C LEU A 79 5.44 -8.36 7.18
N LYS A 80 4.86 -8.18 5.98
CA LYS A 80 3.41 -8.05 5.83
C LYS A 80 2.71 -9.28 6.38
N ASP A 81 3.16 -10.47 6.00
CA ASP A 81 2.54 -11.73 6.41
C ASP A 81 2.60 -11.92 7.93
N TYR A 82 3.74 -11.63 8.55
CA TYR A 82 3.90 -11.64 10.01
C TYR A 82 3.07 -10.58 10.72
N LEU A 83 2.91 -9.37 10.15
CA LEU A 83 2.11 -8.31 10.75
C LEU A 83 0.60 -8.64 10.76
N PHE A 84 0.18 -9.56 9.89
CA PHE A 84 -1.18 -10.09 9.82
C PHE A 84 -1.40 -11.33 10.72
N GLU A 85 -0.36 -11.85 11.37
CA GLU A 85 -0.53 -12.86 12.42
C GLU A 85 -1.29 -12.23 13.61
N ALA A 86 -2.22 -13.00 14.19
CA ALA A 86 -3.19 -12.47 15.15
C ALA A 86 -2.52 -11.87 16.40
N ASP A 87 -1.44 -12.49 16.88
CA ASP A 87 -0.64 -12.04 18.02
C ASP A 87 0.20 -10.81 17.70
N ALA A 88 0.85 -10.76 16.53
CA ALA A 88 1.61 -9.60 16.07
C ALA A 88 0.70 -8.37 15.89
N HIS A 89 -0.50 -8.58 15.33
CA HIS A 89 -1.49 -7.52 15.16
C HIS A 89 -1.99 -6.97 16.50
N ILE A 90 -2.30 -7.86 17.45
CA ILE A 90 -2.73 -7.46 18.81
C ILE A 90 -1.61 -6.67 19.50
N PHE A 91 -0.39 -7.18 19.47
CA PHE A 91 0.77 -6.49 20.03
C PHE A 91 0.95 -5.09 19.42
N PHE A 92 0.90 -4.97 18.09
CA PHE A 92 1.06 -3.69 17.41
C PHE A 92 -0.04 -2.69 17.80
N LYS A 93 -1.29 -3.15 17.87
CA LYS A 93 -2.43 -2.32 18.27
C LYS A 93 -2.27 -1.81 19.71
N GLU A 94 -1.88 -2.69 20.64
CA GLU A 94 -1.64 -2.31 22.03
C GLU A 94 -0.44 -1.36 22.17
N PHE A 95 0.65 -1.63 21.46
CA PHE A 95 1.84 -0.78 21.46
C PHE A 95 1.54 0.64 20.94
N MET A 96 0.82 0.76 19.82
CA MET A 96 0.45 2.07 19.28
C MET A 96 -0.52 2.83 20.19
N GLY A 97 -1.41 2.12 20.88
CA GLY A 97 -2.33 2.68 21.88
C GLY A 97 -1.66 3.07 23.21
N ALA A 98 -0.48 2.54 23.52
CA ALA A 98 0.19 2.77 24.79
C ALA A 98 0.74 4.21 24.94
N SER A 99 0.92 4.67 26.17
CA SER A 99 1.55 5.98 26.44
C SER A 99 3.00 6.03 25.91
N LYS A 100 3.53 7.24 25.67
CA LYS A 100 4.93 7.42 25.23
C LYS A 100 5.94 6.69 26.13
N LYS A 101 5.79 6.81 27.45
CA LYS A 101 6.65 6.15 28.45
C LYS A 101 6.62 4.61 28.29
N HIS A 102 5.42 4.04 28.18
CA HIS A 102 5.25 2.60 27.99
C HIS A 102 5.85 2.13 26.66
N ARG A 103 5.67 2.87 25.56
CA ARG A 103 6.33 2.54 24.27
C ARG A 103 7.85 2.54 24.38
N GLU A 104 8.43 3.51 25.09
CA GLU A 104 9.88 3.57 25.33
C GLU A 104 10.36 2.36 26.15
N GLU A 105 9.63 1.97 27.20
CA GLU A 105 9.94 0.78 28.01
C GLU A 105 9.87 -0.51 27.17
N THR A 106 8.85 -0.68 26.34
CA THR A 106 8.74 -1.83 25.42
C THR A 106 9.91 -1.88 24.45
N ILE A 107 10.30 -0.74 23.85
CA ILE A 107 11.46 -0.68 22.93
C ILE A 107 12.74 -1.08 23.66
N ASN A 108 12.93 -0.61 24.89
CA ASN A 108 14.11 -0.95 25.70
C ASN A 108 14.13 -2.45 26.05
N PHE A 109 12.97 -3.03 26.37
CA PHE A 109 12.85 -4.46 26.63
C PHE A 109 13.17 -5.32 25.39
N LEU A 110 12.64 -4.96 24.22
CA LEU A 110 12.97 -5.64 22.96
C LEU A 110 14.46 -5.56 22.65
N ARG A 111 15.08 -4.39 22.86
CA ARG A 111 16.52 -4.22 22.68
C ARG A 111 17.32 -5.16 23.59
N PHE A 112 16.92 -5.27 24.86
CA PHE A 112 17.54 -6.18 25.82
C PHE A 112 17.45 -7.65 25.40
N ILE A 113 16.30 -8.10 24.91
CA ILE A 113 16.13 -9.48 24.39
C ILE A 113 17.09 -9.71 23.22
N LEU A 114 17.08 -8.81 22.23
CA LEU A 114 17.93 -8.94 21.05
C LEU A 114 19.43 -8.93 21.39
N GLU A 115 19.85 -8.14 22.38
CA GLU A 115 21.23 -8.16 22.88
C GLU A 115 21.57 -9.50 23.56
N LYS A 116 20.65 -10.08 24.33
CA LYS A 116 20.85 -11.41 24.92
C LYS A 116 20.91 -12.52 23.87
N GLU A 117 20.11 -12.43 22.81
CA GLU A 117 20.12 -13.40 21.71
C GLU A 117 21.39 -13.30 20.86
N LYS A 118 21.88 -12.09 20.57
CA LYS A 118 23.17 -11.90 19.88
C LYS A 118 24.35 -12.49 20.64
N ASN A 119 24.26 -12.53 21.97
CA ASN A 119 25.27 -13.11 22.85
C ASN A 119 25.04 -14.60 23.17
N ARG A 120 24.00 -15.25 22.61
CA ARG A 120 23.80 -16.71 22.74
C ARG A 120 24.75 -17.44 21.80
N LYS A 121 25.60 -18.32 22.35
CA LYS A 121 26.21 -19.41 21.56
C LYS A 121 25.11 -20.44 21.22
N PRO A 122 25.10 -21.03 20.02
CA PRO A 122 24.12 -22.05 19.66
C PRO A 122 24.30 -23.26 20.60
N GLY A 123 23.27 -23.57 21.40
CA GLY A 123 23.23 -24.79 22.23
C GLY A 123 22.95 -24.61 23.73
N GLN A 124 22.81 -23.41 24.28
CA GLN A 124 22.37 -23.25 25.68
C GLN A 124 20.85 -23.00 25.71
N GLN A 125 20.10 -23.97 26.24
CA GLN A 125 18.71 -23.81 26.66
C GLN A 125 18.68 -23.03 27.99
N GLN A 126 17.67 -22.19 28.19
CA GLN A 126 17.47 -21.48 29.44
C GLN A 126 16.94 -22.45 30.50
N GLU A 127 17.64 -22.49 31.64
CA GLU A 127 17.14 -23.06 32.90
C GLU A 127 16.01 -22.20 33.48
#